data_AF-A0AAN7KX19-F1
#
_entry.id   AF-A0AAN7KX19-F1
#
_cell.length_a   1.000
_cell.length_b   1.000
_cell.length_c   1.000
_cell.angle_alpha   90.00
_cell.angle_beta   90.00
_cell.angle_gamma   90.00
#
_symmetry.space_group_name_H-M   'P 1'
#
loop_
_entity.id
_entity.type
_entity.pdbx_description
1 polymer ?
#
loop_
_entity_poly.entity_id
_entity_poly.type
_entity_poly.pdbx_seq_one_letter_code
_entity_poly.pdbx_strand_id
1 'polypeptide(L)'
;MDNQTILKKDKLGLPGILRQSLSIAGKNPKLLLFSLLTSFPLFLSLLIFEFLFHETLLNSVDTLLSDDAPHATYCNGNICSFTISSYSRWNQPFSSTRVIAEHYHRFVLLGLVYLMLVHTLDLLNTILILCHSSALYAGDTLQSVKAFFLRPIKDFSFKGPLITSLYALGLSTLVTVGLISLGSHVWMYGPWPGFPFFMGYDFYSFRRWDEFIAAFVLMLLFGGAFLALLIKYIEWSSVWKVGIVISVLEEKHGHIAIGVAAYISRECRRRGFLLMLPFFLWRLGLRFICLYLTWANNWGRSVMIAQVLGVCLSNLLMWVVLLVYHCDCKRRLLEKKMDVEGGGKPVLHQ
;
A
#
# COMPACT_ATOMS: atom_id res chain seq x y z
N MET A 1 20.34 -10.62 -19.15
CA MET A 1 21.11 -9.63 -18.37
C MET A 1 22.36 -10.33 -17.87
N ASP A 2 23.53 -9.99 -18.42
CA ASP A 2 24.74 -10.80 -18.25
C ASP A 2 25.41 -10.55 -16.90
N ASN A 3 25.78 -11.62 -16.19
CA ASN A 3 26.31 -11.55 -14.82
C ASN A 3 27.61 -10.72 -14.71
N GLN A 4 28.39 -10.60 -15.80
CA GLN A 4 29.67 -9.90 -15.80
C GLN A 4 29.54 -8.36 -15.80
N THR A 5 28.47 -7.79 -16.38
CA THR A 5 28.25 -6.33 -16.36
C THR A 5 27.74 -5.83 -15.02
N ILE A 6 27.12 -6.70 -14.23
CA ILE A 6 26.58 -6.39 -12.90
C ILE A 6 27.71 -6.22 -11.85
N LEU A 7 28.82 -6.94 -12.00
CA LEU A 7 29.89 -6.99 -10.99
C LEU A 7 30.80 -5.74 -10.96
N LYS A 8 30.80 -4.90 -12.01
CA LYS A 8 31.74 -3.76 -12.15
C LYS A 8 31.37 -2.47 -11.38
N LYS A 9 30.20 -2.40 -10.73
CA LYS A 9 29.74 -1.17 -10.04
C LYS A 9 30.00 -1.25 -8.53
N ASP A 10 30.27 -0.12 -7.88
CA ASP A 10 30.47 -0.06 -6.41
C ASP A 10 29.23 -0.48 -5.60
N LYS A 11 29.45 -0.94 -4.35
CA LYS A 11 28.39 -1.25 -3.38
C LYS A 11 27.58 0.01 -3.07
N LEU A 12 26.29 0.01 -3.43
CA LEU A 12 25.42 1.16 -3.18
C LEU A 12 24.83 1.08 -1.78
N GLY A 13 24.97 2.16 -1.00
CA GLY A 13 24.13 2.40 0.18
C GLY A 13 22.70 2.76 -0.24
N LEU A 14 21.78 2.85 0.71
CA LEU A 14 20.41 3.35 0.47
C LEU A 14 20.37 4.70 -0.28
N PRO A 15 21.17 5.73 0.11
CA PRO A 15 21.24 6.98 -0.67
C PRO A 15 21.84 6.77 -2.07
N GLY A 16 22.73 5.79 -2.25
CA GLY A 16 23.27 5.41 -3.55
C GLY A 16 22.20 4.84 -4.49
N ILE A 17 21.35 3.95 -3.99
CA ILE A 17 20.23 3.36 -4.75
C ILE A 17 19.27 4.47 -5.20
N LEU A 18 18.88 5.36 -4.28
CA LEU A 18 18.00 6.49 -4.59
C LEU A 18 18.64 7.45 -5.61
N ARG A 19 19.90 7.84 -5.38
CA ARG A 19 20.64 8.73 -6.29
C ARG A 19 20.78 8.13 -7.68
N GLN A 20 21.06 6.84 -7.79
CA GLN A 20 21.19 6.17 -9.08
C GLN A 20 19.83 6.09 -9.79
N SER A 21 18.77 5.77 -9.06
CA SER A 21 17.40 5.71 -9.61
C SER A 21 16.96 7.08 -10.13
N LEU A 22 17.17 8.14 -9.34
CA LEU A 22 16.92 9.53 -9.73
C LEU A 22 17.80 9.96 -10.91
N SER A 23 19.05 9.52 -10.95
CA SER A 23 19.94 9.80 -12.09
C SER A 23 19.46 9.12 -13.38
N ILE A 24 18.88 7.92 -13.32
CA ILE A 24 18.35 7.24 -14.51
C ILE A 24 17.11 7.97 -15.04
N ALA A 25 16.20 8.34 -14.13
CA ALA A 25 14.99 9.08 -14.47
C ALA A 25 15.29 10.51 -14.96
N GLY A 26 16.21 11.22 -14.30
CA GLY A 26 16.53 12.62 -14.58
C GLY A 26 17.42 12.83 -15.81
N LYS A 27 18.36 11.92 -16.09
CA LYS A 27 19.23 12.04 -17.29
C LYS A 27 18.51 11.72 -18.60
N ASN A 28 17.36 11.06 -18.53
CA ASN A 28 16.61 10.61 -19.70
C ASN A 28 15.20 11.21 -19.70
N PRO A 29 15.02 12.48 -20.11
CA PRO A 29 13.70 13.12 -20.12
C PRO A 29 12.69 12.38 -21.01
N LYS A 30 13.16 11.66 -22.05
CA LYS A 30 12.31 10.80 -22.88
C LYS A 30 11.70 9.62 -22.10
N LEU A 31 12.45 9.02 -21.16
CA LEU A 31 11.93 7.96 -20.28
C LEU A 31 10.81 8.53 -19.41
N LEU A 32 11.02 9.71 -18.83
CA LEU A 32 10.02 10.37 -17.99
C LEU A 32 8.77 10.73 -18.79
N LEU A 33 8.94 11.31 -19.99
CA LEU A 33 7.82 11.65 -20.87
C LEU A 33 7.01 10.41 -21.29
N PHE A 34 7.67 9.34 -21.73
CA PHE A 34 6.97 8.11 -22.14
C PHE A 34 6.34 7.36 -20.96
N SER A 35 6.98 7.41 -19.79
CA SER A 35 6.41 6.87 -18.55
C SER A 35 5.19 7.67 -18.08
N LEU A 36 5.18 8.99 -18.25
CA LEU A 36 3.99 9.81 -18.01
C LEU A 36 2.86 9.49 -18.99
N LEU A 37 3.18 9.33 -20.28
CA LEU A 37 2.20 9.00 -21.32
C LEU A 37 1.57 7.62 -21.09
N THR A 38 2.37 6.62 -20.72
CA THR A 38 1.89 5.27 -20.34
C THR A 38 1.11 5.27 -19.03
N SER A 39 1.45 6.16 -18.10
CA SER A 39 0.72 6.30 -16.85
C SER A 39 -0.60 7.05 -17.01
N PHE A 40 -0.90 7.64 -18.17
CA PHE A 40 -2.12 8.44 -18.36
C PHE A 40 -3.42 7.60 -18.24
N PRO A 41 -3.56 6.42 -18.88
CA PRO A 41 -4.71 5.53 -18.64
C PRO A 41 -4.82 5.10 -17.17
N LEU A 42 -3.69 4.81 -16.53
CA LEU A 42 -3.64 4.48 -15.10
C LEU A 42 -4.13 5.65 -14.25
N PHE A 43 -3.67 6.87 -14.56
CA PHE A 43 -4.08 8.10 -13.90
C PHE A 43 -5.60 8.32 -13.98
N LEU A 44 -6.19 8.18 -15.17
CA LEU A 44 -7.64 8.29 -15.35
C LEU A 44 -8.39 7.21 -14.55
N SER A 45 -7.92 5.96 -14.58
CA SER A 45 -8.54 4.89 -13.82
C SER A 45 -8.47 5.10 -12.30
N LEU A 46 -7.34 5.64 -11.81
CA LEU A 46 -7.16 5.98 -10.40
C LEU A 46 -8.03 7.17 -9.99
N LEU A 47 -8.22 8.16 -10.86
CA LEU A 47 -9.16 9.25 -10.61
C LEU A 47 -10.59 8.73 -10.45
N ILE A 48 -11.05 7.89 -11.37
CA ILE A 48 -12.39 7.28 -11.29
C ILE A 48 -12.52 6.46 -10.00
N PHE A 49 -11.52 5.64 -9.68
CA PHE A 49 -11.50 4.83 -8.46
C PHE A 49 -11.54 5.69 -7.19
N GLU A 50 -10.68 6.71 -7.09
CA GLU A 50 -10.62 7.59 -5.91
C GLU A 50 -11.90 8.41 -5.78
N PHE A 51 -12.53 8.85 -6.88
CA PHE A 51 -13.83 9.52 -6.84
C PHE A 51 -14.92 8.62 -6.25
N LEU A 52 -15.07 7.40 -6.79
CA LEU A 52 -16.02 6.42 -6.29
C LEU A 52 -15.75 6.03 -4.83
N PHE A 53 -14.47 5.95 -4.45
CA PHE A 53 -14.06 5.65 -3.08
C PHE A 53 -14.48 6.75 -2.10
N HIS A 54 -14.19 8.01 -2.42
CA HIS A 54 -14.57 9.15 -1.58
C HIS A 54 -16.10 9.27 -1.47
N GLU A 55 -16.82 9.13 -2.58
CA GLU A 55 -18.28 9.16 -2.58
C GLU A 55 -18.87 8.01 -1.73
N THR A 56 -18.32 6.81 -1.84
CA THR A 56 -18.79 5.66 -1.03
C THR A 56 -18.51 5.89 0.45
N LEU A 57 -17.34 6.42 0.80
CA LEU A 57 -17.00 6.74 2.19
C LEU A 57 -17.89 7.83 2.77
N LEU A 58 -18.11 8.93 2.06
CA LEU A 58 -18.96 10.04 2.52
C LEU A 58 -20.39 9.56 2.75
N ASN A 59 -20.98 8.85 1.79
CA ASN A 59 -22.33 8.29 1.97
C ASN A 59 -22.39 7.30 3.15
N SER A 60 -21.36 6.48 3.35
CA SER A 60 -21.29 5.56 4.49
C SER A 60 -21.24 6.31 5.82
N VAL A 61 -20.50 7.42 5.88
CA VAL A 61 -20.41 8.29 7.07
C VAL A 61 -21.74 9.01 7.30
N ASP A 62 -22.39 9.53 6.26
CA ASP A 62 -23.70 10.18 6.37
C ASP A 62 -24.75 9.20 6.88
N THR A 63 -24.76 7.94 6.44
CA THR A 63 -25.64 6.90 6.99
C THR A 63 -25.36 6.61 8.47
N LEU A 64 -24.09 6.65 8.88
CA LEU A 64 -23.72 6.49 10.29
C LEU A 64 -24.15 7.70 11.16
N LEU A 65 -24.11 8.90 10.59
CA LEU A 65 -24.44 10.14 11.28
C LEU A 65 -25.95 10.46 11.25
N SER A 66 -26.67 10.05 10.20
CA SER A 66 -28.11 10.28 10.03
C SER A 66 -28.99 9.40 10.93
N ASP A 67 -28.37 8.49 11.71
CA ASP A 67 -29.02 7.68 12.74
C ASP A 67 -29.29 8.47 14.05
N ASP A 68 -29.30 9.80 13.96
CA ASP A 68 -29.95 10.66 14.95
C ASP A 68 -31.46 10.32 15.00
N ALA A 69 -31.80 9.44 15.94
CA ALA A 69 -33.16 9.03 16.25
C ALA A 69 -34.11 10.24 16.41
N PRO A 70 -35.41 10.10 16.06
CA PRO A 70 -36.41 11.12 16.31
C PRO A 70 -36.34 11.53 17.78
N HIS A 71 -36.19 12.83 18.04
CA HIS A 71 -36.25 13.38 19.38
C HIS A 71 -37.57 12.96 20.03
N ALA A 72 -37.54 11.94 20.89
CA ALA A 72 -38.70 11.58 21.69
C ALA A 72 -38.81 12.60 22.82
N THR A 73 -39.53 13.68 22.57
CA THR A 73 -39.86 14.69 23.56
C THR A 73 -40.81 14.05 24.58
N TYR A 74 -40.30 13.75 25.78
CA TYR A 74 -41.17 13.35 26.88
C TYR A 74 -41.72 14.61 27.56
N CYS A 75 -43.03 14.84 27.38
CA CYS A 75 -43.74 15.95 27.99
C CYS A 75 -44.53 15.43 29.18
N ASN A 76 -44.25 15.95 30.38
CA ASN A 76 -45.11 15.74 31.55
C ASN A 76 -45.54 17.11 32.09
N GLY A 77 -46.76 17.53 31.73
CA GLY A 77 -47.25 18.89 32.00
C GLY A 77 -46.53 19.97 31.18
N ASN A 78 -46.30 21.14 31.77
CA ASN A 78 -45.72 22.33 31.09
C ASN A 78 -44.18 22.29 30.94
N ILE A 79 -43.53 21.17 31.25
CA ILE A 79 -42.08 21.04 31.20
C ILE A 79 -41.71 19.95 30.21
N CYS A 80 -41.13 20.34 29.09
CA CYS A 80 -40.53 19.44 28.11
C CYS A 80 -39.06 19.23 28.49
N SER A 81 -38.72 18.02 28.94
CA SER A 81 -37.33 17.65 29.20
C SER A 81 -36.76 16.85 28.03
N PHE A 82 -35.68 17.34 27.43
CA PHE A 82 -34.93 16.62 26.41
C PHE A 82 -34.16 15.48 27.07
N THR A 83 -34.67 14.25 26.98
CA THR A 83 -33.94 13.07 27.46
C THR A 83 -33.23 12.43 26.28
N ILE A 84 -31.92 12.62 26.20
CA ILE A 84 -31.07 11.82 25.32
C ILE A 84 -31.06 10.41 25.92
N SER A 85 -31.86 9.50 25.37
CA SER A 85 -31.85 8.09 25.78
C SER A 85 -30.61 7.40 25.22
N SER A 86 -29.44 7.70 25.78
CA SER A 86 -28.14 7.15 25.39
C SER A 86 -27.98 5.65 25.73
N TYR A 87 -28.94 5.05 26.44
CA TYR A 87 -28.78 3.73 27.06
C TYR A 87 -29.07 2.55 26.10
N SER A 88 -29.92 2.74 25.08
CA SER A 88 -30.17 1.69 24.07
C SER A 88 -29.14 1.65 22.94
N ARG A 89 -28.30 2.69 22.83
CA ARG A 89 -27.34 2.91 21.73
C ARG A 89 -26.16 1.93 21.74
N TRP A 90 -25.82 1.34 22.90
CA TRP A 90 -24.64 0.48 23.07
C TRP A 90 -24.93 -1.02 23.11
N ASN A 91 -26.21 -1.41 23.19
CA ASN A 91 -26.65 -2.82 23.20
C ASN A 91 -27.19 -3.31 21.85
N GLN A 92 -27.22 -2.45 20.82
CA GLN A 92 -27.49 -2.91 19.45
C GLN A 92 -26.20 -3.37 18.79
N PRO A 93 -26.22 -4.49 18.02
CA PRO A 93 -25.06 -4.92 17.26
C PRO A 93 -24.64 -3.79 16.32
N PHE A 94 -23.43 -3.28 16.56
CA PHE A 94 -22.66 -2.30 15.79
C PHE A 94 -23.26 -1.95 14.41
N SER A 95 -23.56 -0.67 14.20
CA SER A 95 -24.08 -0.04 12.97
C SER A 95 -23.25 -0.29 11.70
N SER A 96 -22.03 -0.83 11.82
CA SER A 96 -21.19 -1.25 10.69
C SER A 96 -21.85 -2.33 9.83
N THR A 97 -22.61 -3.26 10.43
CA THR A 97 -23.32 -4.31 9.69
C THR A 97 -24.39 -3.74 8.76
N ARG A 98 -25.07 -2.66 9.18
CA ARG A 98 -26.07 -1.95 8.39
C ARG A 98 -25.44 -1.16 7.25
N VAL A 99 -24.37 -0.39 7.52
CA VAL A 99 -23.62 0.32 6.48
C VAL A 99 -23.09 -0.62 5.42
N ILE A 100 -22.49 -1.75 5.85
CA ILE A 100 -22.00 -2.78 4.94
C ILE A 100 -23.17 -3.33 4.12
N ALA A 101 -24.31 -3.65 4.72
CA ALA A 101 -25.47 -4.15 3.98
C ALA A 101 -26.02 -3.15 2.96
N GLU A 102 -26.17 -1.88 3.35
CA GLU A 102 -26.73 -0.81 2.51
C GLU A 102 -25.79 -0.42 1.36
N HIS A 103 -24.48 -0.41 1.60
CA HIS A 103 -23.47 0.03 0.64
C HIS A 103 -22.64 -1.11 0.04
N TYR A 104 -23.00 -2.37 0.30
CA TYR A 104 -22.26 -3.56 -0.14
C TYR A 104 -21.96 -3.52 -1.64
N HIS A 105 -22.98 -3.22 -2.44
CA HIS A 105 -22.88 -3.16 -3.90
C HIS A 105 -21.82 -2.14 -4.36
N ARG A 106 -21.67 -1.01 -3.67
CA ARG A 106 -20.65 0.01 -3.98
C ARG A 106 -19.25 -0.48 -3.62
N PHE A 107 -19.08 -1.15 -2.49
CA PHE A 107 -17.81 -1.76 -2.13
C PHE A 107 -17.39 -2.89 -3.08
N VAL A 108 -18.35 -3.71 -3.52
CA VAL A 108 -18.10 -4.74 -4.55
C VAL A 108 -17.70 -4.10 -5.87
N LEU A 109 -18.44 -3.08 -6.33
CA LEU A 109 -18.11 -2.33 -7.54
C LEU A 109 -16.70 -1.72 -7.44
N LEU A 110 -16.36 -1.11 -6.30
CA LEU A 110 -15.05 -0.53 -6.05
C LEU A 110 -13.94 -1.60 -6.13
N GLY A 111 -14.17 -2.77 -5.55
CA GLY A 111 -13.27 -3.92 -5.63
C GLY A 111 -13.07 -4.41 -7.08
N LEU A 112 -14.15 -4.49 -7.86
CA LEU A 112 -14.11 -4.87 -9.28
C LEU A 112 -13.37 -3.85 -10.13
N VAL A 113 -13.65 -2.55 -9.96
CA VAL A 113 -12.94 -1.47 -10.66
C VAL A 113 -11.46 -1.51 -10.32
N TYR A 114 -11.11 -1.72 -9.04
CA TYR A 114 -9.71 -1.85 -8.64
C TYR A 114 -9.03 -3.07 -9.30
N LEU A 115 -9.65 -4.24 -9.21
CA LEU A 115 -9.05 -5.50 -9.70
C LEU A 115 -8.95 -5.53 -11.23
N MET A 116 -10.02 -5.17 -11.93
CA MET A 116 -10.10 -5.33 -13.38
C MET A 116 -9.39 -4.18 -14.12
N LEU A 117 -9.57 -2.95 -13.65
CA LEU A 117 -9.07 -1.77 -14.35
C LEU A 117 -7.75 -1.28 -13.75
N VAL A 118 -7.77 -0.87 -12.48
CA VAL A 118 -6.61 -0.21 -11.86
C VAL A 118 -5.40 -1.15 -11.77
N HIS A 119 -5.60 -2.38 -11.28
CA HIS A 119 -4.51 -3.35 -11.10
C HIS A 119 -3.92 -3.80 -12.44
N THR A 120 -4.76 -4.06 -13.44
CA THR A 120 -4.29 -4.43 -14.79
C THR A 120 -3.49 -3.31 -15.44
N LEU A 121 -3.96 -2.06 -15.35
CA LEU A 121 -3.24 -0.90 -15.88
C LEU A 121 -1.95 -0.60 -15.10
N ASP A 122 -1.96 -0.78 -13.78
CA ASP A 122 -0.77 -0.61 -12.95
C ASP A 122 0.30 -1.65 -13.30
N LEU A 123 -0.11 -2.90 -13.53
CA LEU A 123 0.79 -3.96 -13.99
C LEU A 123 1.37 -3.66 -15.37
N LEU A 124 0.54 -3.24 -16.33
CA LEU A 124 1.00 -2.87 -17.67
C LEU A 124 2.01 -1.72 -17.61
N ASN A 125 1.70 -0.67 -16.84
CA ASN A 125 2.59 0.46 -16.63
C ASN A 125 3.91 0.02 -15.98
N THR A 126 3.84 -0.86 -14.99
CA THR A 126 5.01 -1.45 -14.31
C THR A 126 5.90 -2.22 -15.28
N ILE A 127 5.33 -3.07 -16.14
CA ILE A 127 6.09 -3.84 -17.15
C ILE A 127 6.85 -2.86 -18.06
N LEU A 128 6.16 -1.85 -18.59
CA LEU A 128 6.78 -0.87 -19.48
C LEU A 128 7.91 -0.10 -18.78
N ILE A 129 7.69 0.38 -17.56
CA ILE A 129 8.72 1.10 -16.79
C ILE A 129 9.94 0.21 -16.53
N LEU A 130 9.73 -1.05 -16.13
CA LEU A 130 10.82 -1.97 -15.81
C LEU A 130 11.62 -2.40 -17.06
N CYS A 131 10.96 -2.72 -18.17
CA CYS A 131 11.63 -3.07 -19.42
C CYS A 131 12.53 -1.94 -19.92
N HIS A 132 12.04 -0.69 -19.92
CA HIS A 132 12.83 0.45 -20.40
C HIS A 132 13.90 0.89 -19.41
N SER A 133 13.59 0.85 -18.12
CA SER A 133 14.57 1.19 -17.08
C SER A 133 15.71 0.17 -17.02
N SER A 134 15.43 -1.13 -17.26
CA SER A 134 16.46 -2.17 -17.32
C SER A 134 17.35 -2.05 -18.56
N ALA A 135 16.77 -1.74 -19.73
CA ALA A 135 17.54 -1.45 -20.94
C ALA A 135 18.47 -0.24 -20.74
N LEU A 136 17.96 0.87 -20.19
CA LEU A 136 18.77 2.05 -19.87
C LEU A 136 19.84 1.76 -18.80
N TYR A 137 19.54 0.88 -17.84
CA TYR A 137 20.51 0.45 -16.85
C TYR A 137 21.66 -0.36 -17.47
N ALA A 138 21.37 -1.14 -18.51
CA ALA A 138 22.35 -1.91 -19.29
C ALA A 138 23.18 -1.04 -20.26
N GLY A 139 22.78 0.22 -20.48
CA GLY A 139 23.48 1.15 -21.37
C GLY A 139 22.84 1.30 -22.76
N ASP A 140 21.67 0.70 -22.99
CA ASP A 140 20.96 0.82 -24.26
C ASP A 140 20.33 2.22 -24.43
N THR A 141 20.19 2.66 -25.68
CA THR A 141 19.51 3.93 -25.98
C THR A 141 18.00 3.74 -26.09
N LEU A 142 17.25 4.72 -25.60
CA LEU A 142 15.78 4.69 -25.64
C LEU A 142 15.30 4.81 -27.10
N GLN A 143 14.56 3.80 -27.55
CA GLN A 143 14.03 3.72 -28.91
C GLN A 143 12.82 4.67 -29.11
N SER A 144 12.32 4.76 -30.34
CA SER A 144 11.17 5.60 -30.71
C SER A 144 9.89 5.24 -29.94
N VAL A 145 8.90 6.15 -29.90
CA VAL A 145 7.61 5.95 -29.22
C VAL A 145 6.97 4.61 -29.60
N LYS A 146 6.92 4.26 -30.88
CA LYS A 146 6.34 3.00 -31.34
C LYS A 146 7.08 1.79 -30.75
N ALA A 147 8.41 1.82 -30.76
CA ALA A 147 9.21 0.76 -30.16
C ALA A 147 9.06 0.68 -28.64
N PHE A 148 8.79 1.80 -27.97
CA PHE A 148 8.56 1.85 -26.52
C PHE A 148 7.34 1.02 -26.09
N PHE A 149 6.24 1.09 -26.85
CA PHE A 149 5.00 0.36 -26.54
C PHE A 149 4.94 -1.03 -27.16
N LEU A 150 5.31 -1.17 -28.43
CA LEU A 150 5.08 -2.41 -29.19
C LEU A 150 6.06 -3.53 -28.83
N ARG A 151 7.32 -3.19 -28.50
CA ARG A 151 8.34 -4.19 -28.23
C ARG A 151 8.06 -4.99 -26.94
N PRO A 152 7.76 -4.36 -25.80
CA PRO A 152 7.42 -5.11 -24.59
C PRO A 152 6.13 -5.93 -24.74
N ILE A 153 5.14 -5.43 -25.49
CA ILE A 153 3.86 -6.13 -25.65
C ILE A 153 4.00 -7.37 -26.54
N LYS A 154 4.86 -7.31 -27.57
CA LYS A 154 5.04 -8.40 -28.55
C LYS A 154 5.98 -9.49 -28.05
N ASP A 155 7.04 -9.11 -27.33
CA ASP A 155 8.09 -10.04 -26.92
C ASP A 155 7.77 -10.70 -25.56
N PHE A 156 6.84 -10.15 -24.78
CA PHE A 156 6.61 -10.55 -23.40
C PHE A 156 5.28 -11.32 -23.21
N SER A 157 5.36 -12.48 -22.54
CA SER A 157 4.15 -13.21 -22.13
C SER A 157 3.55 -12.60 -20.85
N PHE A 158 2.48 -11.82 -20.99
CA PHE A 158 1.80 -11.15 -19.87
C PHE A 158 1.32 -12.09 -18.77
N LYS A 159 1.11 -13.38 -19.09
CA LYS A 159 0.62 -14.40 -18.16
C LYS A 159 1.46 -14.47 -16.89
N GLY A 160 2.78 -14.41 -17.02
CA GLY A 160 3.70 -14.56 -15.91
C GLY A 160 3.57 -13.47 -14.83
N PRO A 161 3.85 -12.20 -15.17
CA PRO A 161 3.68 -11.07 -14.26
C PRO A 161 2.26 -10.91 -13.75
N LEU A 162 1.26 -11.25 -14.57
CA LEU A 162 -0.14 -11.25 -14.14
C LEU A 162 -0.34 -12.22 -12.97
N ILE A 163 0.06 -13.48 -13.12
CA ILE A 163 -0.06 -14.48 -12.04
C ILE A 163 0.71 -14.01 -10.80
N THR A 164 1.96 -13.56 -10.94
CA THR A 164 2.77 -13.06 -9.81
C THR A 164 2.10 -11.87 -9.11
N SER A 165 1.55 -10.92 -9.86
CA SER A 165 0.88 -9.75 -9.30
C SER A 165 -0.44 -10.10 -8.62
N LEU A 166 -1.19 -11.11 -9.09
CA LEU A 166 -2.39 -11.61 -8.42
C LEU A 166 -2.06 -12.25 -7.07
N TYR A 167 -0.97 -13.04 -6.99
CA TYR A 167 -0.50 -13.56 -5.69
C TYR A 167 -0.07 -12.43 -4.75
N ALA A 168 0.70 -11.45 -5.26
CA ALA A 168 1.11 -10.29 -4.49
C ALA A 168 -0.11 -9.49 -3.98
N LEU A 169 -1.12 -9.31 -4.83
CA LEU A 169 -2.36 -8.63 -4.49
C LEU A 169 -3.14 -9.39 -3.42
N GLY A 170 -3.33 -10.71 -3.59
CA GLY A 170 -4.04 -11.55 -2.62
C GLY A 170 -3.36 -11.56 -1.24
N LEU A 171 -2.03 -11.64 -1.20
CA LEU A 171 -1.29 -11.53 0.05
C LEU A 171 -1.44 -10.12 0.68
N SER A 172 -1.39 -9.08 -0.15
CA SER A 172 -1.58 -7.71 0.31
C SER A 172 -2.99 -7.47 0.86
N THR A 173 -4.04 -7.99 0.22
CA THR A 173 -5.41 -7.83 0.68
C THR A 173 -5.65 -8.57 1.99
N LEU A 174 -5.14 -9.80 2.13
CA LEU A 174 -5.24 -10.58 3.38
C LEU A 174 -4.63 -9.83 4.57
N VAL A 175 -3.42 -9.29 4.41
CA VAL A 175 -2.77 -8.53 5.48
C VAL A 175 -3.50 -7.21 5.75
N THR A 176 -4.03 -6.56 4.72
CA THR A 176 -4.81 -5.32 4.87
C THR A 176 -6.12 -5.56 5.63
N VAL A 177 -6.82 -6.67 5.35
CA VAL A 177 -8.03 -7.08 6.10
C VAL A 177 -7.68 -7.32 7.57
N GLY A 178 -6.56 -8.00 7.85
CA GLY A 178 -6.06 -8.18 9.21
C GLY A 178 -5.75 -6.85 9.91
N LEU A 179 -5.12 -5.89 9.22
CA LEU A 179 -4.85 -4.56 9.75
C LEU A 179 -6.15 -3.78 10.04
N ILE A 180 -7.13 -3.82 9.14
CA ILE A 180 -8.44 -3.16 9.35
C ILE A 180 -9.13 -3.78 10.56
N SER A 181 -9.13 -5.10 10.68
CA SER A 181 -9.71 -5.82 11.82
C SER A 181 -9.03 -5.45 13.13
N LEU A 182 -7.69 -5.41 13.19
CA LEU A 182 -6.98 -5.00 14.40
C LEU A 182 -7.23 -3.53 14.73
N GLY A 183 -7.22 -2.66 13.72
CA GLY A 183 -7.50 -1.24 13.86
C GLY A 183 -8.90 -0.95 14.39
N SER A 184 -9.91 -1.70 13.96
CA SER A 184 -11.28 -1.56 14.46
C SER A 184 -11.40 -1.93 15.94
N HIS A 185 -10.66 -2.95 16.39
CA HIS A 185 -10.62 -3.33 17.81
C HIS A 185 -9.88 -2.27 18.65
N VAL A 186 -8.77 -1.73 18.15
CA VAL A 186 -8.06 -0.61 18.82
C VAL A 186 -8.98 0.60 18.97
N TRP A 187 -9.77 0.91 17.94
CA TRP A 187 -10.72 2.02 17.98
C TRP A 187 -11.86 1.77 18.98
N MET A 188 -12.35 0.53 19.06
CA MET A 188 -13.43 0.12 19.97
C MET A 188 -13.01 0.15 21.45
N TYR A 189 -11.80 -0.31 21.78
CA TYR A 189 -11.29 -0.36 23.15
C TYR A 189 -10.44 0.86 23.53
N GLY A 190 -10.22 1.79 22.60
CA GLY A 190 -9.40 2.98 22.81
C GLY A 190 -10.06 3.95 23.80
N PRO A 191 -9.30 4.54 24.73
CA PRO A 191 -9.80 5.56 25.64
C PRO A 191 -10.11 6.82 24.83
N TRP A 192 -11.36 7.01 24.43
CA TRP A 192 -11.80 8.27 23.89
C TRP A 192 -11.69 9.35 24.97
N PRO A 193 -11.19 10.57 24.68
CA PRO A 193 -11.19 11.68 25.63
C PRO A 193 -12.60 12.10 26.10
N GLY A 194 -13.66 11.58 25.47
CA GLY A 194 -15.04 11.71 25.92
C GLY A 194 -15.58 10.54 26.76
N PHE A 195 -14.87 9.42 26.90
CA PHE A 195 -15.37 8.25 27.64
C PHE A 195 -15.59 8.52 29.15
N PRO A 196 -14.76 9.35 29.82
CA PRO A 196 -15.06 9.81 31.19
C PRO A 196 -16.07 10.96 31.25
N PHE A 197 -16.36 11.64 30.12
CA PHE A 197 -17.13 12.89 30.11
C PHE A 197 -18.56 12.74 29.59
N PHE A 198 -18.85 11.74 28.75
CA PHE A 198 -20.18 11.48 28.16
C PHE A 198 -21.00 10.43 28.90
N MET A 199 -20.36 9.57 29.69
CA MET A 199 -21.04 8.86 30.76
C MET A 199 -21.14 9.88 31.90
N GLY A 200 -22.27 10.59 31.99
CA GLY A 200 -22.67 11.38 33.16
C GLY A 200 -22.91 10.49 34.39
N TYR A 201 -21.99 9.58 34.66
CA TYR A 201 -21.90 8.81 35.87
C TYR A 201 -21.05 9.62 36.82
N ASP A 202 -21.65 9.91 37.97
CA ASP A 202 -20.95 10.33 39.16
C ASP A 202 -19.62 9.59 39.28
N PHE A 203 -18.56 10.37 39.46
CA PHE A 203 -17.20 9.95 39.80
C PHE A 203 -17.14 8.99 41.01
N TYR A 204 -18.27 8.79 41.71
CA TYR A 204 -18.47 7.91 42.85
C TYR A 204 -18.90 6.47 42.53
N SER A 205 -19.29 6.11 41.30
CA SER A 205 -19.54 4.71 40.93
C SER A 205 -18.25 4.00 40.46
N PHE A 206 -17.19 4.16 41.24
CA PHE A 206 -15.88 3.59 40.97
C PHE A 206 -15.79 2.15 41.48
N ARG A 207 -16.63 1.27 40.91
CA ARG A 207 -16.71 -0.15 41.25
C ARG A 207 -16.43 -1.06 40.06
N ARG A 208 -15.51 -0.66 39.17
CA ARG A 208 -14.92 -1.62 38.20
C ARG A 208 -13.61 -1.17 37.55
N TRP A 209 -12.59 -0.93 38.37
CA TRP A 209 -11.21 -0.75 37.90
C TRP A 209 -10.72 -1.89 37.00
N ASP A 210 -11.21 -3.10 37.22
CA ASP A 210 -10.98 -4.30 36.41
C ASP A 210 -11.41 -4.12 34.95
N GLU A 211 -12.51 -3.43 34.66
CA GLU A 211 -12.97 -3.19 33.29
C GLU A 211 -12.08 -2.15 32.56
N PHE A 212 -11.67 -1.08 33.26
CA PHE A 212 -10.75 -0.08 32.70
C PHE A 212 -9.37 -0.68 32.42
N ILE A 213 -8.84 -1.45 33.39
CA ILE A 213 -7.57 -2.16 33.23
C ILE A 213 -7.66 -3.15 32.07
N ALA A 214 -8.76 -3.92 31.97
CA ALA A 214 -8.98 -4.84 30.85
C ALA A 214 -9.02 -4.12 29.49
N ALA A 215 -9.75 -3.01 29.38
CA ALA A 215 -9.81 -2.22 28.13
C ALA A 215 -8.44 -1.67 27.73
N PHE A 216 -7.69 -1.12 28.70
CA PHE A 216 -6.33 -0.63 28.46
C PHE A 216 -5.37 -1.76 28.02
N VAL A 217 -5.43 -2.92 28.68
CA VAL A 217 -4.63 -4.09 28.30
C VAL A 217 -5.01 -4.59 26.90
N LEU A 218 -6.29 -4.65 26.56
CA LEU A 218 -6.76 -5.03 25.22
C LEU A 218 -6.31 -4.01 24.16
N MET A 219 -6.38 -2.71 24.46
CA MET A 219 -5.88 -1.66 23.56
C MET A 219 -4.38 -1.83 23.30
N LEU A 220 -3.57 -2.09 24.34
CA LEU A 220 -2.13 -2.35 24.18
C LEU A 220 -1.87 -3.62 23.38
N LEU A 221 -2.65 -4.68 23.61
CA LEU A 221 -2.52 -5.96 22.91
C LEU A 221 -2.84 -5.81 21.42
N PHE A 222 -4.03 -5.27 21.09
CA PHE A 222 -4.45 -5.07 19.70
C PHE A 222 -3.63 -3.98 19.00
N GLY A 223 -3.25 -2.92 19.71
CA GLY A 223 -2.40 -1.85 19.20
C GLY A 223 -0.99 -2.33 18.91
N GLY A 224 -0.41 -3.11 19.81
CA GLY A 224 0.88 -3.77 19.61
C GLY A 224 0.85 -4.75 18.43
N ALA A 225 -0.19 -5.57 18.34
CA ALA A 225 -0.39 -6.48 17.20
C ALA A 225 -0.56 -5.73 15.87
N PHE A 226 -1.32 -4.63 15.87
CA PHE A 226 -1.50 -3.76 14.71
C PHE A 226 -0.16 -3.18 14.22
N LEU A 227 0.62 -2.60 15.13
CA LEU A 227 1.94 -2.05 14.82
C LEU A 227 2.90 -3.13 14.30
N ALA A 228 2.93 -4.30 14.93
CA ALA A 228 3.77 -5.42 14.50
C ALA A 228 3.39 -5.91 13.10
N LEU A 229 2.09 -6.06 12.82
CA LEU A 229 1.59 -6.47 11.50
C LEU A 229 1.85 -5.39 10.46
N LEU A 230 1.76 -4.10 10.81
CA LEU A 230 2.05 -2.99 9.90
C LEU A 230 3.52 -2.96 9.50
N ILE A 231 4.43 -3.12 10.45
CA ILE A 231 5.88 -3.21 10.18
C ILE A 231 6.16 -4.40 9.26
N LYS A 232 5.54 -5.55 9.55
CA LYS A 232 5.67 -6.76 8.73
C LYS A 232 5.08 -6.59 7.33
N TYR A 233 3.95 -5.91 7.20
CA TYR A 233 3.34 -5.59 5.92
C TYR A 233 4.28 -4.76 5.04
N ILE A 234 4.89 -3.70 5.57
CA ILE A 234 5.83 -2.86 4.81
C ILE A 234 7.04 -3.70 4.37
N GLU A 235 7.57 -4.54 5.25
CA GLU A 235 8.67 -5.46 4.93
C GLU A 235 8.29 -6.46 3.81
N TRP A 236 7.16 -7.14 3.94
CA TRP A 236 6.67 -8.11 2.95
C TRP A 236 6.28 -7.46 1.62
N SER A 237 5.77 -6.23 1.64
CA SER A 237 5.43 -5.49 0.43
C SER A 237 6.66 -5.28 -0.46
N SER A 238 7.85 -5.10 0.12
CA SER A 238 9.10 -5.01 -0.65
C SER A 238 9.39 -6.32 -1.39
N VAL A 239 9.17 -7.47 -0.74
CA VAL A 239 9.39 -8.80 -1.30
C VAL A 239 8.42 -9.08 -2.43
N TRP A 240 7.12 -8.79 -2.24
CA TRP A 240 6.12 -9.02 -3.27
C TRP A 240 6.36 -8.17 -4.52
N LYS A 241 6.72 -6.88 -4.35
CA LYS A 241 7.03 -6.01 -5.48
C LYS A 241 8.33 -6.41 -6.20
N VAL A 242 9.36 -6.84 -5.47
CA VAL A 242 10.55 -7.44 -6.10
C VAL A 242 10.21 -8.75 -6.82
N GLY A 243 9.26 -9.54 -6.31
CA GLY A 243 8.71 -10.70 -7.01
C GLY A 243 8.12 -10.35 -8.36
N ILE A 244 7.37 -9.24 -8.44
CA ILE A 244 6.86 -8.71 -9.72
C ILE A 244 8.03 -8.31 -10.62
N VAL A 245 9.05 -7.61 -10.11
CA VAL A 245 10.25 -7.24 -10.88
C VAL A 245 10.95 -8.47 -11.45
N ILE A 246 11.17 -9.51 -10.64
CA ILE A 246 11.75 -10.79 -11.08
C ILE A 246 10.86 -11.46 -12.12
N SER A 247 9.54 -11.39 -11.96
CA SER A 247 8.62 -11.99 -12.92
C SER A 247 8.61 -11.29 -14.26
N VAL A 248 8.93 -10.00 -14.29
CA VAL A 248 9.09 -9.21 -15.52
C VAL A 248 10.46 -9.42 -16.14
N LEU A 249 11.51 -9.67 -15.35
CA LEU A 249 12.89 -9.71 -15.88
C LEU A 249 13.47 -11.11 -16.09
N GLU A 250 13.01 -12.11 -15.35
CA GLU A 250 13.66 -13.44 -15.28
C GLU A 250 12.76 -14.60 -15.72
N GLU A 251 11.64 -14.35 -16.41
CA GLU A 251 10.68 -15.36 -16.90
C GLU A 251 10.21 -16.37 -15.82
N LYS A 252 10.38 -16.05 -14.54
CA LYS A 252 9.87 -16.83 -13.40
C LYS A 252 8.50 -16.31 -13.01
N HIS A 253 7.56 -17.19 -12.65
CA HIS A 253 6.16 -16.77 -12.49
C HIS A 253 5.55 -17.25 -11.18
N GLY A 254 4.54 -16.51 -10.72
CA GLY A 254 3.73 -16.83 -9.55
C GLY A 254 4.51 -16.97 -8.25
N HIS A 255 4.20 -18.02 -7.50
CA HIS A 255 4.82 -18.29 -6.20
C HIS A 255 6.34 -18.51 -6.30
N ILE A 256 6.84 -19.04 -7.43
CA ILE A 256 8.28 -19.25 -7.64
C ILE A 256 9.01 -17.91 -7.68
N ALA A 257 8.46 -16.92 -8.39
CA ALA A 257 9.04 -15.57 -8.45
C ALA A 257 9.07 -14.90 -7.06
N ILE A 258 8.00 -15.04 -6.29
CA ILE A 258 7.92 -14.52 -4.91
C ILE A 258 8.91 -15.25 -3.99
N GLY A 259 9.05 -16.56 -4.12
CA GLY A 259 10.02 -17.35 -3.36
C GLY A 259 11.47 -16.93 -3.64
N VAL A 260 11.81 -16.74 -4.92
CA VAL A 260 13.13 -16.22 -5.31
C VAL A 260 13.33 -14.79 -4.80
N ALA A 261 12.32 -13.93 -4.86
CA ALA A 261 12.38 -12.59 -4.30
C ALA A 261 12.63 -12.61 -2.79
N ALA A 262 11.97 -13.51 -2.06
CA ALA A 262 12.16 -13.69 -0.62
C ALA A 262 13.57 -14.16 -0.30
N TYR A 263 14.11 -15.08 -1.10
CA TYR A 263 15.48 -15.59 -0.95
C TYR A 263 16.52 -14.48 -1.19
N ILE A 264 16.42 -13.74 -2.30
CA ILE A 264 17.33 -12.63 -2.63
C ILE A 264 17.22 -11.49 -1.61
N SER A 265 16.00 -11.19 -1.15
CA SER A 265 15.75 -10.10 -0.21
C SER A 265 16.13 -10.43 1.23
N ARG A 266 16.40 -11.71 1.57
CA ARG A 266 16.71 -12.14 2.95
C ARG A 266 17.87 -11.37 3.55
N GLU A 267 18.90 -11.09 2.75
CA GLU A 267 20.10 -10.38 3.21
C GLU A 267 19.97 -8.85 3.19
N CYS A 268 18.99 -8.32 2.45
CA CYS A 268 18.76 -6.88 2.29
C CYS A 268 17.44 -6.41 2.93
N ARG A 269 16.82 -7.25 3.77
CA ARG A 269 15.48 -7.05 4.34
C ARG A 269 15.27 -5.68 5.00
N ARG A 270 16.21 -5.23 5.83
CA ARG A 270 16.14 -3.91 6.49
C ARG A 270 16.13 -2.75 5.48
N ARG A 271 16.83 -2.89 4.35
CA ARG A 271 16.85 -1.88 3.28
C ARG A 271 15.55 -1.89 2.49
N GLY A 272 15.00 -3.06 2.18
CA GLY A 272 13.68 -3.18 1.56
C GLY A 272 12.60 -2.45 2.38
N PHE A 273 12.59 -2.66 3.70
CA PHE A 273 11.71 -1.91 4.61
C PHE A 273 11.93 -0.39 4.53
N LEU A 274 13.18 0.07 4.68
CA LEU A 274 13.52 1.50 4.65
C LEU A 274 13.20 2.17 3.30
N LEU A 275 13.29 1.44 2.19
CA LEU A 275 12.93 1.95 0.88
C LEU A 275 11.41 2.05 0.70
N MET A 276 10.64 1.11 1.25
CA MET A 276 9.18 1.10 1.10
C MET A 276 8.47 2.09 2.03
N LEU A 277 9.05 2.38 3.20
CA LEU A 277 8.44 3.24 4.22
C LEU A 277 8.07 4.65 3.70
N PRO A 278 8.94 5.41 3.01
CA PRO A 278 8.58 6.73 2.48
C PRO A 278 7.43 6.68 1.48
N PHE A 279 7.42 5.71 0.56
CA PHE A 279 6.34 5.56 -0.42
C PHE A 279 5.01 5.19 0.24
N PHE A 280 5.07 4.36 1.29
CA PHE A 280 3.90 4.00 2.08
C PHE A 280 3.33 5.22 2.80
N LEU A 281 4.16 5.96 3.54
CA LEU A 281 3.75 7.17 4.26
C LEU A 281 3.25 8.25 3.32
N TRP A 282 3.89 8.43 2.16
CA TRP A 282 3.48 9.37 1.14
C TRP A 282 2.06 9.06 0.62
N ARG A 283 1.81 7.80 0.24
CA ARG A 283 0.50 7.37 -0.28
C ARG A 283 -0.59 7.52 0.78
N LEU A 284 -0.29 7.14 2.02
CA LEU A 284 -1.22 7.23 3.15
C LEU A 284 -1.52 8.69 3.52
N GLY A 285 -0.48 9.52 3.63
CA GLY A 285 -0.59 10.94 3.96
C GLY A 285 -1.38 11.72 2.91
N LEU A 286 -1.11 11.49 1.62
CA LEU A 286 -1.88 12.11 0.54
C LEU A 286 -3.38 11.80 0.59
N ARG A 287 -3.74 10.55 0.91
CA ARG A 287 -5.14 10.14 1.07
C ARG A 287 -5.80 10.83 2.26
N PHE A 288 -5.14 10.86 3.41
CA PHE A 288 -5.68 11.54 4.60
C PHE A 288 -5.84 13.04 4.39
N ILE A 289 -4.87 13.70 3.74
CA ILE A 289 -4.95 15.12 3.40
C ILE A 289 -6.13 15.37 2.44
N CYS A 290 -6.33 14.52 1.43
CA CYS A 290 -7.45 14.67 0.51
C CYS A 290 -8.80 14.48 1.21
N LEU A 291 -8.93 13.46 2.07
CA LEU A 291 -10.15 13.25 2.86
C LEU A 291 -10.46 14.43 3.76
N TYR A 292 -9.46 14.94 4.48
CA TYR A 292 -9.60 16.11 5.36
C TYR A 292 -10.02 17.37 4.59
N LEU A 293 -9.35 17.67 3.46
CA LEU A 293 -9.66 18.86 2.67
C LEU A 293 -10.99 18.77 1.94
N THR A 294 -11.39 17.58 1.50
CA THR A 294 -12.69 17.34 0.87
C THR A 294 -13.82 17.46 1.88
N TRP A 295 -13.57 17.05 3.13
CA TRP A 295 -14.52 17.25 4.23
C TRP A 295 -14.66 18.72 4.64
N ALA A 296 -13.53 19.43 4.74
CA ALA A 296 -13.52 20.80 5.28
C ALA A 296 -13.87 21.89 4.25
N ASN A 297 -13.72 21.63 2.95
CA ASN A 297 -13.79 22.68 1.92
C ASN A 297 -14.31 22.16 0.57
N ASN A 298 -14.92 23.05 -0.22
CA ASN A 298 -15.42 22.72 -1.57
C ASN A 298 -14.33 22.49 -2.63
N TRP A 299 -13.05 22.44 -2.26
CA TRP A 299 -11.90 22.26 -3.17
C TRP A 299 -11.55 20.78 -3.44
N GLY A 300 -12.37 19.84 -2.97
CA GLY A 300 -12.07 18.39 -3.01
C GLY A 300 -11.68 17.85 -4.39
N ARG A 301 -12.27 18.37 -5.48
CA ARG A 301 -11.96 17.90 -6.84
C ARG A 301 -10.53 18.22 -7.29
N SER A 302 -10.06 19.45 -7.07
CA SER A 302 -8.71 19.87 -7.47
C SER A 302 -7.64 19.17 -6.62
N VAL A 303 -7.91 18.99 -5.32
CA VAL A 303 -7.02 18.27 -4.40
C VAL A 303 -6.92 16.80 -4.79
N MET A 304 -8.03 16.16 -5.17
CA MET A 304 -8.03 14.77 -5.65
C MET A 304 -7.19 14.60 -6.92
N ILE A 305 -7.28 15.53 -7.87
CA ILE A 305 -6.43 15.50 -9.08
C ILE A 305 -4.95 15.57 -8.71
N ALA A 306 -4.56 16.51 -7.84
CA ALA A 306 -3.18 16.65 -7.37
C ALA A 306 -2.70 15.40 -6.60
N GLN A 307 -3.56 14.82 -5.76
CA GLN A 307 -3.29 13.58 -5.02
C GLN A 307 -2.99 12.43 -6.00
N VAL A 308 -3.85 12.20 -6.99
CA VAL A 308 -3.68 11.09 -7.93
C VAL A 308 -2.44 11.30 -8.81
N LEU A 309 -2.17 12.53 -9.26
CA LEU A 309 -0.92 12.86 -9.96
C LEU A 309 0.31 12.52 -9.10
N GLY A 310 0.29 12.92 -7.82
CA GLY A 310 1.36 12.61 -6.87
C GLY A 310 1.57 11.10 -6.66
N VAL A 311 0.49 10.32 -6.62
CA VAL A 311 0.54 8.85 -6.53
C VAL A 311 1.14 8.24 -7.79
N CYS A 312 0.74 8.68 -9.00
CA CYS A 312 1.29 8.19 -10.26
C CYS A 312 2.81 8.45 -10.38
N LEU A 313 3.25 9.68 -10.06
CA LEU A 313 4.67 10.04 -10.06
C LEU A 313 5.48 9.20 -9.07
N SER A 314 4.92 8.97 -7.88
CA SER A 314 5.57 8.14 -6.85
C SER A 314 5.67 6.69 -7.29
N ASN A 315 4.65 6.17 -7.96
CA ASN A 315 4.65 4.80 -8.47
C ASN A 315 5.76 4.60 -9.51
N LEU A 316 5.92 5.56 -10.43
CA LEU A 316 7.01 5.56 -11.42
C LEU A 316 8.37 5.48 -10.73
N LEU A 317 8.64 6.40 -9.81
CA LEU A 317 9.94 6.43 -9.09
C LEU A 317 10.16 5.16 -8.28
N MET A 318 9.12 4.65 -7.62
CA MET A 318 9.18 3.44 -6.82
C MET A 318 9.60 2.22 -7.66
N TRP A 319 9.05 2.02 -8.86
CA TRP A 319 9.43 0.89 -9.71
C TRP A 319 10.87 0.96 -10.19
N VAL A 320 11.35 2.17 -10.53
CA VAL A 320 12.77 2.38 -10.88
C VAL A 320 13.68 2.07 -9.67
N VAL A 321 13.29 2.53 -8.47
CA VAL A 321 14.03 2.24 -7.23
C VAL A 321 14.06 0.74 -6.93
N LEU A 322 12.95 0.04 -7.13
CA LEU A 322 12.85 -1.41 -6.91
C LEU A 322 13.70 -2.20 -7.92
N LEU A 323 13.79 -1.75 -9.17
CA LEU A 323 14.69 -2.33 -10.16
C LEU A 323 16.15 -2.22 -9.71
N VAL A 324 16.60 -1.02 -9.32
CA VAL A 324 17.99 -0.80 -8.87
C VAL A 324 18.26 -1.58 -7.57
N TYR A 325 17.28 -1.63 -6.66
CA TYR A 325 17.35 -2.43 -5.44
C TYR A 325 17.50 -3.92 -5.75
N HIS A 326 16.72 -4.46 -6.68
CA HIS A 326 16.85 -5.85 -7.12
C HIS A 326 18.25 -6.16 -7.67
N CYS A 327 18.78 -5.30 -8.53
CA CYS A 327 20.13 -5.46 -9.08
C CYS A 327 21.22 -5.42 -7.98
N ASP A 328 21.13 -4.49 -7.02
CA ASP A 328 22.09 -4.42 -5.90
C ASP A 328 22.01 -5.65 -4.99
N CYS A 329 20.80 -6.16 -4.70
CA CYS A 329 20.62 -7.36 -3.88
C CYS A 329 21.16 -8.61 -4.56
N LYS A 330 20.84 -8.80 -5.85
CA LYS A 330 21.33 -9.93 -6.64
C LYS A 330 22.85 -9.96 -6.70
N ARG A 331 23.49 -8.80 -6.88
CA ARG A 331 24.96 -8.68 -6.87
C ARG A 331 25.59 -9.08 -5.55
N ARG A 332 25.09 -8.55 -4.42
CA ARG A 332 25.60 -8.88 -3.08
C ARG A 332 25.53 -10.37 -2.78
N LEU A 333 24.44 -11.01 -3.23
CA LEU A 333 24.26 -12.44 -3.07
C LEU A 333 25.31 -13.23 -3.89
N LEU A 334 25.62 -12.79 -5.10
CA LEU A 334 26.65 -13.42 -5.95
C LEU A 334 28.05 -13.27 -5.38
N GLU A 335 28.42 -12.08 -4.88
CA GLU A 335 29.72 -11.84 -4.23
C GLU A 335 29.95 -12.83 -3.07
N LYS A 336 28.96 -12.98 -2.18
CA LYS A 336 29.08 -13.93 -1.06
C LYS A 336 29.22 -15.38 -1.48
N LYS A 337 28.59 -15.79 -2.58
CA LYS A 337 28.74 -17.16 -3.09
C LYS A 337 30.16 -17.40 -3.60
N MET A 338 30.73 -16.42 -4.31
CA MET A 338 32.11 -16.50 -4.81
C MET A 338 33.14 -16.49 -3.67
N ASP A 339 32.93 -15.72 -2.61
CA ASP A 339 33.81 -15.71 -1.43
C ASP A 339 33.82 -17.07 -0.70
N VAL A 340 32.68 -17.78 -0.69
CA VAL A 340 32.55 -19.11 -0.08
C VAL A 340 33.21 -20.19 -0.95
N GLU A 341 33.06 -20.13 -2.27
CA GLU A 341 33.67 -21.10 -3.20
C GLU A 341 35.19 -20.89 -3.37
N GLY A 342 35.66 -19.64 -3.37
CA GLY A 342 37.09 -19.30 -3.41
C GLY A 342 37.85 -19.53 -2.11
N GLY A 343 37.15 -19.71 -0.99
CA GLY A 343 37.71 -20.08 0.32
C GLY A 343 37.91 -21.58 0.53
N GLY A 344 37.51 -22.41 -0.45
CA GLY A 344 37.84 -23.84 -0.47
C GLY A 344 39.33 -24.05 -0.67
N LYS A 345 40.04 -24.39 0.41
CA LYS A 345 41.48 -24.74 0.38
C LYS A 345 41.79 -25.68 -0.80
N PRO A 346 42.91 -25.50 -1.52
CA PRO A 346 43.40 -26.53 -2.42
C PRO A 346 43.71 -27.77 -1.58
N VAL A 347 42.99 -28.86 -1.86
CA VAL A 347 43.42 -30.20 -1.46
C VAL A 347 44.73 -30.43 -2.21
N LEU A 348 45.84 -30.29 -1.50
CA LEU A 348 47.15 -30.75 -1.95
C LEU A 348 47.01 -32.25 -2.20
N HIS A 349 47.03 -32.65 -3.47
CA HIS A 349 47.47 -33.99 -3.85
C HIS A 349 48.95 -34.07 -3.53
N GLN A 350 49.31 -34.83 -2.50
CA GLN A 350 50.59 -35.52 -2.39
C GLN A 350 50.38 -36.88 -1.77
#